data_AF-A0A1Y4H7Z7-F1
#
_entry.id   AF-A0A1Y4H7Z7-F1
#
_cell.length_a   1.000
_cell.length_b   1.000
_cell.length_c   1.000
_cell.angle_alpha   90.00
_cell.angle_beta   90.00
_cell.angle_gamma   90.00
#
_symmetry.space_group_name_H-M   'P 1'
#
loop_
_entity.id
_entity.type
_entity.pdbx_description
1 polymer ?
#
loop_
_entity_poly.entity_id
_entity_poly.type
_entity_poly.pdbx_seq_one_letter_code
_entity_poly.pdbx_strand_id
1 'polypeptide(L)'
;MAVVSMKQLLEAGVHFGHQTRRWNPKMARYIFTERNGIYIIDLQKTVKKLDEAYNFVRDLSSQGGSILFVGTKKQAQESIREEAERCGMHFVNARWLGGMLTNFRTIRHRIDRMEQLKKMREDGTFDMLPKKEVVKLELEIEKLEKFLGGVKNMNKLPQALFIVDPRKERIAVSEARKLNIPIVAIVDTNCDPDEIDYVIPGNDDAIRAVKLIAGAMADAVLEGRQGEQVEETAEEAEA
;
A
#
# COMPACT_ATOMS: atom_id res chain seq x y z
N MET A 1 0.71 -23.33 -4.73
CA MET A 1 0.60 -23.03 -6.18
C MET A 1 1.21 -21.65 -6.37
N ALA A 2 2.05 -21.40 -7.38
CA ALA A 2 2.62 -20.06 -7.55
C ALA A 2 1.49 -19.06 -7.83
N VAL A 3 1.39 -18.02 -7.02
CA VAL A 3 0.25 -17.07 -7.03
C VAL A 3 0.16 -16.36 -8.38
N VAL A 4 1.32 -16.02 -8.95
CA VAL A 4 1.44 -15.38 -10.25
C VAL A 4 2.42 -16.15 -11.11
N SER A 5 2.02 -16.46 -12.35
CA SER A 5 2.91 -17.14 -13.28
C SER A 5 4.03 -16.21 -13.76
N MET A 6 5.20 -16.78 -14.05
CA MET A 6 6.33 -16.02 -14.63
C MET A 6 5.96 -15.34 -15.95
N LYS A 7 5.07 -15.96 -16.74
CA LYS A 7 4.55 -15.38 -17.98
C LYS A 7 3.78 -14.08 -17.72
N GLN A 8 2.91 -14.06 -16.71
CA GLN A 8 2.18 -12.84 -16.33
C GLN A 8 3.12 -11.73 -15.84
N LEU A 9 4.14 -12.07 -15.03
CA LEU A 9 5.15 -11.09 -14.59
C LEU A 9 5.94 -10.50 -15.77
N LEU A 10 6.25 -11.33 -16.77
CA LEU A 10 6.92 -10.89 -17.99
C LEU A 10 6.04 -9.96 -18.82
N GLU A 11 4.78 -10.34 -19.07
CA GLU A 11 3.80 -9.56 -19.84
C GLU A 11 3.43 -8.23 -19.19
N ALA A 12 3.38 -8.20 -17.85
CA ALA A 12 3.14 -6.99 -17.07
C ALA A 12 4.36 -6.04 -17.04
N GLY A 13 5.54 -6.52 -17.44
CA GLY A 13 6.77 -5.72 -17.48
C GLY A 13 7.48 -5.57 -16.12
N VAL A 14 7.28 -6.52 -15.20
CA VAL A 14 7.88 -6.51 -13.84
C VAL A 14 9.41 -6.64 -13.89
N HIS A 15 9.94 -7.26 -14.94
CA HIS A 15 11.37 -7.52 -15.12
C HIS A 15 12.20 -6.28 -15.50
N PHE A 16 11.56 -5.18 -15.91
CA PHE A 16 12.28 -3.96 -16.23
C PHE A 16 12.63 -3.20 -14.96
N GLY A 17 13.91 -2.91 -14.75
CA GLY A 17 14.36 -2.01 -13.71
C GLY A 17 14.73 -0.62 -14.24
N HIS A 18 15.51 0.12 -13.45
CA HIS A 18 16.01 1.45 -13.83
C HIS A 18 17.31 1.40 -14.66
N GLN A 19 17.71 2.58 -15.14
CA GLN A 19 19.01 2.79 -15.79
C GLN A 19 20.18 2.46 -14.85
N THR A 20 21.27 1.96 -15.44
CA THR A 20 22.46 1.50 -14.67
C THR A 20 23.11 2.57 -13.81
N ARG A 21 22.99 3.85 -14.17
CA ARG A 21 23.50 4.98 -13.38
C ARG A 21 22.74 5.23 -12.07
N ARG A 22 21.52 4.71 -11.94
CA ARG A 22 20.60 4.99 -10.81
C ARG A 22 20.47 3.84 -9.83
N TRP A 23 21.22 2.76 -10.03
CA TRP A 23 21.06 1.55 -9.24
C TRP A 23 21.69 1.63 -7.85
N ASN A 24 21.18 0.80 -6.95
CA ASN A 24 21.75 0.54 -5.64
C ASN A 24 22.56 -0.78 -5.70
N PRO A 25 23.86 -0.79 -5.34
CA PRO A 25 24.69 -1.99 -5.34
C PRO A 25 24.11 -3.17 -4.55
N LYS A 26 23.32 -2.91 -3.49
CA LYS A 26 22.67 -3.97 -2.70
C LYS A 26 21.60 -4.74 -3.46
N MET A 27 21.06 -4.16 -4.54
CA MET A 27 20.13 -4.84 -5.44
C MET A 27 20.82 -5.83 -6.39
N ALA A 28 22.14 -5.92 -6.41
CA ALA A 28 22.89 -6.86 -7.26
C ALA A 28 22.39 -8.31 -7.12
N ARG A 29 21.97 -8.73 -5.91
CA ARG A 29 21.42 -10.07 -5.68
C ARG A 29 20.10 -10.36 -6.40
N TYR A 30 19.34 -9.33 -6.77
CA TYR A 30 18.04 -9.45 -7.45
C TYR A 30 18.10 -9.08 -8.95
N ILE A 31 19.23 -8.58 -9.42
CA ILE A 31 19.44 -8.23 -10.83
C ILE A 31 19.96 -9.46 -11.58
N PHE A 32 19.38 -9.73 -12.74
CA PHE A 32 19.78 -10.82 -13.63
C PHE A 32 20.88 -10.38 -14.60
N THR A 33 20.64 -9.33 -15.38
CA THR A 33 21.59 -8.81 -16.37
C THR A 33 21.29 -7.35 -16.72
N GLU A 34 22.16 -6.72 -17.51
CA GLU A 34 21.95 -5.42 -18.12
C GLU A 34 21.68 -5.58 -19.62
N ARG A 35 20.69 -4.87 -20.15
CA ARG A 35 20.44 -4.77 -21.59
C ARG A 35 20.12 -3.33 -21.98
N ASN A 36 20.84 -2.79 -22.96
CA ASN A 36 20.63 -1.43 -23.46
C ASN A 36 20.66 -0.34 -22.36
N GLY A 37 21.51 -0.50 -21.33
CA GLY A 37 21.63 0.45 -20.23
C GLY A 37 20.53 0.36 -19.16
N ILE A 38 19.66 -0.65 -19.22
CA ILE A 38 18.60 -0.93 -18.24
C ILE A 38 18.90 -2.26 -17.55
N TYR A 39 18.78 -2.29 -16.22
CA TYR A 39 18.89 -3.53 -15.47
C TYR A 39 17.61 -4.36 -15.61
N ILE A 40 17.79 -5.67 -15.78
CA ILE A 40 16.72 -6.66 -15.82
C ILE A 40 16.69 -7.37 -14.47
N ILE A 41 15.53 -7.36 -13.83
CA ILE A 41 15.28 -8.02 -12.55
C ILE A 41 15.06 -9.52 -12.78
N ASP A 42 15.62 -10.33 -11.89
CA ASP A 42 15.49 -11.79 -11.91
C ASP A 42 14.09 -12.24 -11.48
N LEU A 43 13.25 -12.57 -12.45
CA LEU A 43 11.87 -13.01 -12.21
C LEU A 43 11.78 -14.30 -11.40
N GLN A 44 12.78 -15.19 -11.43
CA GLN A 44 12.75 -16.41 -10.61
C GLN A 44 12.82 -16.05 -9.12
N LYS A 45 13.63 -15.05 -8.78
CA LYS A 45 13.70 -14.52 -7.42
C LYS A 45 12.43 -13.75 -7.07
N THR A 46 11.89 -12.97 -8.01
CA THR A 46 10.61 -12.28 -7.82
C THR A 46 9.49 -13.24 -7.47
N VAL A 47 9.32 -14.35 -8.19
CA VAL A 47 8.26 -15.34 -7.89
C VAL A 47 8.40 -15.88 -6.48
N LYS A 48 9.60 -16.34 -6.09
CA LYS A 48 9.84 -16.87 -4.74
C LYS A 48 9.54 -15.84 -3.65
N LYS A 49 10.00 -14.61 -3.85
CA LYS A 49 9.81 -13.51 -2.90
C LYS A 49 8.37 -13.02 -2.84
N LEU A 50 7.66 -13.05 -3.96
CA LEU A 50 6.24 -12.76 -4.02
C LEU A 50 5.44 -13.83 -3.26
N ASP A 51 5.78 -15.11 -3.41
CA ASP A 51 5.14 -16.20 -2.65
C ASP A 51 5.42 -16.06 -1.14
N GLU A 52 6.64 -15.70 -0.73
CA GLU A 52 6.98 -15.41 0.68
C GLU A 52 6.12 -14.26 1.24
N ALA A 53 6.04 -13.13 0.50
CA ALA A 53 5.23 -11.98 0.88
C ALA A 53 3.73 -12.31 0.91
N TYR A 54 3.25 -13.10 -0.05
CA TYR A 54 1.85 -13.53 -0.15
C TYR A 54 1.43 -14.36 1.05
N ASN A 55 2.24 -15.36 1.44
CA ASN A 55 1.95 -16.19 2.60
C ASN A 55 1.93 -15.35 3.88
N PHE A 56 2.89 -14.45 4.07
CA PHE A 56 2.89 -13.53 5.22
C PHE A 56 1.61 -12.68 5.28
N VAL A 57 1.21 -12.08 4.16
CA VAL A 57 -0.01 -11.24 4.08
C VAL A 57 -1.27 -12.05 4.35
N ARG A 58 -1.36 -13.27 3.80
CA ARG A 58 -2.47 -14.19 4.05
C ARG A 58 -2.57 -14.54 5.53
N ASP A 59 -1.46 -14.98 6.13
CA ASP A 59 -1.41 -15.42 7.53
C ASP A 59 -1.68 -14.26 8.51
N LEU A 60 -1.27 -13.04 8.16
CA LEU A 60 -1.61 -11.84 8.91
C LEU A 60 -3.11 -11.51 8.83
N SER A 61 -3.69 -11.68 7.64
CA SER A 61 -5.10 -11.37 7.39
C SER A 61 -6.05 -12.38 8.05
N SER A 62 -5.63 -13.65 8.17
CA SER A 62 -6.36 -14.70 8.90
C SER A 62 -6.26 -14.58 10.42
N GLN A 63 -5.55 -13.58 10.94
CA GLN A 63 -5.50 -13.24 12.37
C GLN A 63 -6.27 -11.93 12.64
N GLY A 64 -7.10 -11.48 11.70
CA GLY A 64 -7.77 -10.18 11.73
C GLY A 64 -6.82 -8.98 11.61
N GLY A 65 -5.58 -9.17 11.14
CA GLY A 65 -4.59 -8.12 10.98
C GLY A 65 -4.96 -7.13 9.88
N SER A 66 -4.68 -5.84 10.09
CA SER A 66 -4.93 -4.79 9.10
C SER A 66 -3.66 -4.42 8.35
N ILE A 67 -3.79 -4.25 7.03
CA ILE A 67 -2.71 -3.85 6.14
C ILE A 67 -3.03 -2.47 5.58
N LEU A 68 -2.01 -1.61 5.51
CA LEU A 68 -2.11 -0.29 4.89
C LEU A 68 -1.35 -0.30 3.56
N PHE A 69 -2.08 -0.07 2.47
CA PHE A 69 -1.50 0.03 1.13
C PHE A 69 -1.03 1.45 0.86
N VAL A 70 0.21 1.62 0.42
CA VAL A 70 0.84 2.93 0.23
C VAL A 70 1.45 3.02 -1.16
N GLY A 71 1.04 4.02 -1.93
CA GLY A 71 1.62 4.31 -3.23
C GLY A 71 1.24 5.70 -3.73
N THR A 72 2.14 6.66 -3.58
CA THR A 72 1.93 8.07 -3.98
C THR A 72 2.37 8.36 -5.41
N LYS A 73 3.13 7.43 -6.01
CA LYS A 73 3.57 7.49 -7.40
C LYS A 73 2.38 7.46 -8.34
N LYS A 74 2.35 8.33 -9.37
CA LYS A 74 1.21 8.49 -10.29
C LYS A 74 0.72 7.15 -10.88
N GLN A 75 1.65 6.25 -11.18
CA GLN A 75 1.39 4.94 -11.77
C GLN A 75 0.80 3.94 -10.77
N ALA A 76 0.95 4.20 -9.47
CA ALA A 76 0.46 3.34 -8.39
C ALA A 76 -0.85 3.83 -7.77
N GLN A 77 -1.17 5.14 -7.85
CA GLN A 77 -2.25 5.75 -7.06
C GLN A 77 -3.62 5.08 -7.27
N GLU A 78 -3.97 4.82 -8.53
CA GLU A 78 -5.26 4.23 -8.87
C GLU A 78 -5.30 2.74 -8.52
N SER A 79 -4.26 1.98 -8.89
CA SER A 79 -4.18 0.55 -8.60
C SER A 79 -4.20 0.27 -7.09
N ILE A 80 -3.48 1.06 -6.29
CA ILE A 80 -3.48 0.90 -4.83
C ILE A 80 -4.85 1.20 -4.22
N ARG A 81 -5.55 2.24 -4.70
CA ARG A 81 -6.90 2.55 -4.23
C ARG A 81 -7.88 1.43 -4.58
N GLU A 82 -7.93 1.03 -5.84
CA GLU A 82 -8.86 0.01 -6.34
C GLU A 82 -8.69 -1.31 -5.59
N GLU A 83 -7.45 -1.79 -5.45
CA GLU A 83 -7.18 -3.08 -4.82
C GLU A 83 -7.38 -3.05 -3.29
N ALA A 84 -7.06 -1.93 -2.62
CA ALA A 84 -7.33 -1.78 -1.20
C ALA A 84 -8.82 -1.65 -0.89
N GLU A 85 -9.59 -0.94 -1.71
CA GLU A 85 -11.05 -0.87 -1.58
C GLU A 85 -11.68 -2.23 -1.83
N ARG A 86 -11.17 -3.00 -2.80
CA ARG A 86 -11.62 -4.36 -3.09
C ARG A 86 -11.44 -5.32 -1.92
N CYS A 87 -10.30 -5.26 -1.22
CA CYS A 87 -10.05 -6.12 -0.05
C CYS A 87 -10.55 -5.52 1.28
N GLY A 88 -11.15 -4.33 1.26
CA GLY A 88 -11.64 -3.65 2.46
C GLY A 88 -10.52 -3.25 3.44
N MET A 89 -9.35 -2.90 2.91
CA MET A 89 -8.19 -2.41 3.66
C MET A 89 -7.98 -0.91 3.47
N HIS A 90 -7.10 -0.33 4.29
CA HIS A 90 -6.80 1.09 4.25
C HIS A 90 -5.76 1.40 3.17
N PHE A 91 -5.79 2.62 2.63
CA PHE A 91 -4.80 3.05 1.64
C PHE A 91 -4.36 4.51 1.79
N VAL A 92 -3.19 4.80 1.23
CA VAL A 92 -2.66 6.15 1.01
C VAL A 92 -2.13 6.24 -0.42
N ASN A 93 -2.89 6.92 -1.29
CA ASN A 93 -2.56 7.03 -2.72
C ASN A 93 -2.10 8.44 -3.14
N ALA A 94 -2.37 9.48 -2.34
CA ALA A 94 -2.02 10.86 -2.69
C ALA A 94 -0.64 11.26 -2.17
N ARG A 95 -0.53 11.49 -0.86
CA ARG A 95 0.71 11.92 -0.21
C ARG A 95 0.77 11.37 1.20
N TRP A 96 1.92 10.83 1.58
CA TRP A 96 2.21 10.49 2.97
C TRP A 96 2.40 11.77 3.80
N LEU A 97 1.57 11.95 4.83
CA LEU A 97 1.75 13.01 5.81
C LEU A 97 2.70 12.48 6.89
N GLY A 98 3.78 13.22 7.16
CA GLY A 98 4.71 12.84 8.23
C GLY A 98 3.99 12.77 9.58
N GLY A 99 4.23 11.69 10.32
CA GLY A 99 3.54 11.38 11.56
C GLY A 99 2.25 10.59 11.38
N MET A 100 1.96 10.06 10.19
CA MET A 100 0.80 9.19 9.94
C MET A 100 0.74 8.00 10.89
N LEU A 101 1.89 7.37 11.17
CA LEU A 101 1.97 6.26 12.11
C LEU A 101 2.52 6.72 13.47
N THR A 102 3.60 7.50 13.47
CA THR A 102 4.27 7.87 14.74
C THR A 102 3.51 8.91 15.56
N ASN A 103 2.66 9.73 14.93
CA ASN A 103 1.80 10.70 15.61
C ASN A 103 0.31 10.49 15.22
N PHE A 104 -0.13 9.24 15.34
CA PHE A 104 -1.46 8.82 14.93
C PHE A 104 -2.60 9.58 15.65
N ARG A 105 -2.39 10.01 16.90
CA ARG A 105 -3.37 10.81 17.65
C ARG A 105 -3.69 12.13 16.96
N THR A 106 -2.69 12.87 16.47
CA THR A 106 -2.92 14.13 15.74
C THR A 106 -3.61 13.89 14.40
N ILE A 107 -3.28 12.78 13.72
CA ILE A 107 -3.90 12.42 12.45
C ILE A 107 -5.36 12.05 12.65
N ARG A 108 -5.69 11.31 13.71
CA ARG A 108 -7.07 11.04 14.11
C ARG A 108 -7.86 12.33 14.35
N HIS A 109 -7.31 13.30 15.07
CA HIS A 109 -7.97 14.60 15.25
C HIS A 109 -8.25 15.33 13.91
N ARG A 110 -7.42 15.11 12.88
CA ARG A 110 -7.69 15.64 11.53
C ARG A 110 -8.81 14.88 10.81
N ILE A 111 -8.93 13.58 11.04
CA ILE A 111 -10.05 12.76 10.55
C ILE A 111 -11.35 13.18 11.25
N ASP A 112 -11.35 13.33 12.57
CA ASP A 112 -12.51 13.81 13.34
C ASP A 112 -12.96 15.19 12.84
N ARG A 113 -12.00 16.09 12.56
CA ARG A 113 -12.27 17.40 11.96
C ARG A 113 -12.91 17.28 10.58
N MET A 114 -12.43 16.37 9.74
CA MET A 114 -12.99 16.12 8.42
C MET A 114 -14.45 15.65 8.51
N GLU A 115 -14.75 14.73 9.43
CA GLU A 115 -16.11 14.25 9.68
C GLU A 115 -17.03 15.36 10.22
N GLN A 116 -16.53 16.17 11.15
CA GLN A 116 -17.24 17.34 11.65
C GLN A 116 -17.62 18.30 10.52
N LEU A 117 -16.67 18.60 9.61
CA LEU A 117 -16.91 19.49 8.48
C LEU A 117 -17.94 18.91 7.48
N LYS A 118 -17.91 17.60 7.24
CA LYS A 118 -18.93 16.92 6.41
C LYS A 118 -20.31 17.00 7.05
N LYS A 119 -20.40 16.77 8.36
CA LYS A 119 -21.65 16.88 9.11
C LYS A 119 -22.21 18.31 9.08
N MET A 120 -21.37 19.32 9.28
CA MET A 120 -21.79 20.74 9.17
C MET A 120 -22.33 21.10 7.78
N ARG A 121 -21.78 20.48 6.72
CA ARG A 121 -22.26 20.64 5.35
C ARG A 121 -23.63 19.99 5.15
N GLU A 122 -23.85 18.80 5.74
CA GLU A 122 -25.12 18.07 5.66
C GLU A 122 -26.23 18.72 6.50
N ASP A 123 -25.89 19.26 7.66
CA ASP A 123 -26.81 19.93 8.59
C ASP A 123 -27.24 21.34 8.10
N GLY A 124 -26.79 21.79 6.92
CA GLY A 124 -27.13 23.10 6.35
C GLY A 124 -26.46 24.31 7.04
N THR A 125 -25.48 24.07 7.91
CA THR A 125 -24.77 25.16 8.62
C THR A 125 -23.99 26.06 7.65
N PHE A 126 -23.60 25.52 6.48
CA PHE A 126 -22.88 26.27 5.45
C PHE A 126 -23.71 27.41 4.85
N ASP A 127 -25.03 27.27 4.81
CA ASP A 127 -25.93 28.29 4.23
C ASP A 127 -26.02 29.55 5.11
N MET A 128 -25.69 29.43 6.39
CA MET A 128 -25.66 30.54 7.35
C MET A 128 -24.33 31.31 7.34
N LEU A 129 -23.32 30.80 6.62
CA LEU A 129 -21.97 31.38 6.59
C LEU A 129 -21.76 32.27 5.35
N PRO A 130 -20.85 33.25 5.43
CA PRO A 130 -20.44 34.00 4.25
C PRO A 130 -19.85 33.08 3.17
N LYS A 131 -20.20 33.31 1.89
CA LYS A 131 -19.72 32.50 0.76
C LYS A 131 -18.19 32.33 0.72
N LYS A 132 -17.43 33.35 1.15
CA LYS A 132 -15.97 33.28 1.23
C LYS A 132 -15.47 32.26 2.25
N GLU A 133 -16.19 32.05 3.34
CA GLU A 133 -15.85 31.08 4.37
C GLU A 133 -16.27 29.67 3.94
N VAL A 134 -17.45 29.53 3.33
CA VAL A 134 -17.90 28.27 2.73
C VAL A 134 -16.85 27.70 1.78
N VAL A 135 -16.35 28.52 0.84
CA VAL A 135 -15.29 28.10 -0.10
C VAL A 135 -14.03 27.63 0.62
N LYS A 136 -13.63 28.27 1.74
CA LYS A 136 -12.47 27.83 2.52
C LYS A 136 -12.70 26.47 3.18
N LEU A 137 -13.89 26.25 3.73
CA LEU A 137 -14.26 24.99 4.37
C LEU A 137 -14.37 23.86 3.35
N GLU A 138 -14.93 24.13 2.16
CA GLU A 138 -14.97 23.16 1.05
C GLU A 138 -13.58 22.76 0.59
N LEU A 139 -12.67 23.72 0.41
CA LEU A 139 -11.28 23.46 0.07
C LEU A 139 -10.54 22.70 1.18
N GLU A 140 -10.90 22.90 2.45
CA GLU A 140 -10.37 22.14 3.57
C GLU A 140 -10.86 20.68 3.53
N ILE A 141 -12.16 20.46 3.30
CA ILE A 141 -12.76 19.12 3.13
C ILE A 141 -12.09 18.40 1.97
N GLU A 142 -11.97 19.03 0.80
CA GLU A 142 -11.38 18.41 -0.39
C GLU A 142 -9.93 17.98 -0.13
N LYS A 143 -9.14 18.83 0.54
CA LYS A 143 -7.76 18.50 0.91
C LYS A 143 -7.70 17.35 1.91
N LEU A 144 -8.53 17.36 2.95
CA LEU A 144 -8.56 16.31 3.95
C LEU A 144 -9.00 14.98 3.33
N GLU A 145 -10.05 14.98 2.50
CA GLU A 145 -10.53 13.78 1.80
C GLU A 145 -9.45 13.19 0.89
N LYS A 146 -8.75 14.06 0.14
CA LYS A 146 -7.70 13.63 -0.78
C LYS A 146 -6.54 12.93 -0.08
N PHE A 147 -6.17 13.34 1.14
CA PHE A 147 -5.01 12.79 1.84
C PHE A 147 -5.37 11.73 2.89
N LEU A 148 -6.53 11.85 3.53
CA LEU A 148 -6.95 11.02 4.66
C LEU A 148 -8.13 10.11 4.33
N GLY A 149 -8.74 10.22 3.15
CA GLY A 149 -9.93 9.45 2.78
C GLY A 149 -9.73 7.93 2.89
N GLY A 150 -8.55 7.42 2.50
CA GLY A 150 -8.24 5.99 2.58
C GLY A 150 -7.90 5.47 3.98
N VAL A 151 -7.65 6.36 4.95
CA VAL A 151 -7.39 6.02 6.36
C VAL A 151 -8.51 6.48 7.30
N LYS A 152 -9.63 6.97 6.76
CA LYS A 152 -10.75 7.51 7.56
C LYS A 152 -11.29 6.52 8.58
N ASN A 153 -11.41 5.24 8.19
CA ASN A 153 -11.97 4.17 9.02
C ASN A 153 -10.90 3.49 9.90
N MET A 154 -9.67 4.02 9.95
CA MET A 154 -8.55 3.40 10.63
C MET A 154 -8.57 3.72 12.14
N ASN A 155 -9.03 2.76 12.94
CA ASN A 155 -9.15 2.90 14.39
C ASN A 155 -7.94 2.38 15.18
N LYS A 156 -7.09 1.57 14.56
CA LYS A 156 -5.86 1.04 15.15
C LYS A 156 -4.72 1.22 14.16
N LEU A 157 -3.48 1.17 14.64
CA LEU A 157 -2.33 1.14 13.74
C LEU A 157 -2.38 -0.13 12.88
N PRO A 158 -1.92 -0.05 11.62
CA PRO A 158 -1.79 -1.23 10.78
C PRO A 158 -0.75 -2.19 11.34
N GLN A 159 -0.98 -3.49 11.16
CA GLN A 159 -0.03 -4.52 11.56
C GLN A 159 1.03 -4.79 10.48
N ALA A 160 0.78 -4.41 9.22
CA ALA A 160 1.79 -4.38 8.17
C ALA A 160 1.55 -3.25 7.17
N LEU A 161 2.61 -2.86 6.47
CA LEU A 161 2.53 -1.96 5.33
C LEU A 161 2.82 -2.69 4.03
N PHE A 162 2.05 -2.37 2.99
CA PHE A 162 2.41 -2.67 1.61
C PHE A 162 2.81 -1.36 0.90
N ILE A 163 4.06 -1.25 0.46
CA ILE A 163 4.62 -0.01 -0.10
C ILE A 163 5.05 -0.22 -1.56
N VAL A 164 4.64 0.70 -2.43
CA VAL A 164 5.19 0.83 -3.80
C VAL A 164 6.26 1.91 -3.79
N ASP A 165 7.46 1.60 -4.26
CA ASP A 165 8.63 2.50 -4.32
C ASP A 165 9.10 3.03 -2.93
N PRO A 166 9.82 2.22 -2.14
CA PRO A 166 10.39 2.63 -0.85
C PRO A 166 11.23 3.91 -0.90
N ARG A 167 11.86 4.20 -2.05
CA ARG A 167 12.69 5.40 -2.21
C ARG A 167 11.84 6.66 -2.23
N LYS A 168 10.69 6.62 -2.91
CA LYS A 168 9.74 7.72 -2.95
C LYS A 168 8.93 7.83 -1.64
N GLU A 169 8.68 6.70 -0.99
CA GLU A 169 7.89 6.55 0.25
C GLU A 169 8.78 6.45 1.51
N ARG A 170 9.99 7.01 1.48
CA ARG A 170 10.99 6.88 2.57
C ARG A 170 10.47 7.27 3.96
N ILE A 171 9.57 8.24 4.04
CA ILE A 171 8.97 8.67 5.32
C ILE A 171 8.11 7.56 5.91
N ALA A 172 7.29 6.89 5.08
CA ALA A 172 6.45 5.76 5.50
C ALA A 172 7.32 4.60 6.00
N VAL A 173 8.38 4.26 5.24
CA VAL A 173 9.36 3.24 5.62
C VAL A 173 10.01 3.57 6.96
N SER A 174 10.47 4.82 7.13
CA SER A 174 11.13 5.26 8.35
C SER A 174 10.21 5.24 9.58
N GLU A 175 8.94 5.59 9.41
CA GLU A 175 7.94 5.55 10.49
C GLU A 175 7.58 4.12 10.88
N ALA A 176 7.36 3.23 9.89
CA ALA A 176 7.06 1.83 10.14
C ALA A 176 8.20 1.11 10.86
N ARG A 177 9.45 1.33 10.43
CA ARG A 177 10.63 0.77 11.10
C ARG A 177 10.76 1.22 12.55
N LYS A 178 10.48 2.50 12.84
CA LYS A 178 10.50 3.02 14.22
C LYS A 178 9.48 2.36 15.12
N LEU A 179 8.34 1.94 14.55
CA LEU A 179 7.25 1.29 15.27
C LEU A 179 7.32 -0.25 15.18
N ASN A 180 8.36 -0.81 14.57
CA ASN A 180 8.51 -2.24 14.30
C ASN A 180 7.31 -2.85 13.55
N ILE A 181 6.70 -2.06 12.66
CA ILE A 181 5.64 -2.55 11.78
C ILE A 181 6.32 -3.20 10.57
N PRO A 182 6.06 -4.49 10.28
CA PRO A 182 6.65 -5.18 9.13
C PRO A 182 6.27 -4.53 7.80
N ILE A 183 7.23 -4.48 6.88
CA ILE A 183 7.11 -3.81 5.59
C ILE A 183 7.23 -4.85 4.47
N VAL A 184 6.17 -4.92 3.66
CA VAL A 184 6.17 -5.58 2.36
C VAL A 184 6.29 -4.50 1.29
N ALA A 185 7.23 -4.62 0.36
CA ALA A 185 7.37 -3.59 -0.67
C ALA A 185 7.84 -4.08 -2.03
N ILE A 186 7.39 -3.38 -3.07
CA ILE A 186 7.93 -3.51 -4.43
C ILE A 186 9.23 -2.72 -4.50
N VAL A 187 10.32 -3.41 -4.82
CA VAL A 187 11.68 -2.85 -4.81
C VAL A 187 12.27 -2.92 -6.20
N ASP A 188 12.46 -1.76 -6.81
CA ASP A 188 13.20 -1.61 -8.06
C ASP A 188 14.71 -1.49 -7.78
N THR A 189 15.53 -1.54 -8.81
CA THR A 189 16.99 -1.54 -8.79
C THR A 189 17.61 -0.32 -8.13
N ASN A 190 16.84 0.75 -7.90
CA ASN A 190 17.27 2.02 -7.33
C ASN A 190 17.00 2.14 -5.81
N CYS A 191 16.34 1.15 -5.21
CA CYS A 191 15.92 1.12 -3.80
C CYS A 191 16.90 0.31 -2.94
N ASP A 192 16.91 0.54 -1.61
CA ASP A 192 17.67 -0.27 -0.67
C ASP A 192 16.80 -1.45 -0.16
N PRO A 193 17.15 -2.71 -0.47
CA PRO A 193 16.37 -3.86 -0.03
C PRO A 193 16.51 -4.16 1.47
N ASP A 194 17.49 -3.59 2.19
CA ASP A 194 17.72 -3.91 3.60
C ASP A 194 16.79 -3.12 4.54
N GLU A 195 16.04 -2.13 4.03
CA GLU A 195 15.06 -1.38 4.81
C GLU A 195 13.68 -2.07 4.90
N ILE A 196 13.54 -3.23 4.26
CA ILE A 196 12.27 -3.88 3.97
C ILE A 196 12.35 -5.35 4.41
N ASP A 197 11.33 -5.81 5.13
CA ASP A 197 11.29 -7.17 5.67
C ASP A 197 10.94 -8.20 4.59
N TYR A 198 9.91 -7.89 3.78
CA TYR A 198 9.45 -8.72 2.67
C TYR A 198 9.64 -7.97 1.35
N VAL A 199 10.80 -8.18 0.74
CA VAL A 199 11.20 -7.55 -0.52
C VAL A 199 10.57 -8.28 -1.69
N ILE A 200 9.82 -7.58 -2.54
CA ILE A 200 9.32 -8.08 -3.83
C ILE A 200 10.10 -7.36 -4.95
N PRO A 201 11.15 -7.98 -5.54
CA PRO A 201 11.90 -7.35 -6.62
C PRO A 201 11.02 -7.15 -7.86
N GLY A 202 10.84 -5.92 -8.31
CA GLY A 202 9.98 -5.65 -9.46
C GLY A 202 9.93 -4.19 -9.86
N ASN A 203 9.39 -3.97 -11.06
CA ASN A 203 9.17 -2.65 -11.64
C ASN A 203 8.08 -1.86 -10.89
N ASP A 204 8.41 -0.67 -10.40
CA ASP A 204 7.48 0.25 -9.74
C ASP A 204 6.98 1.39 -10.65
N ASP A 205 7.50 1.52 -11.88
CA ASP A 205 7.14 2.53 -12.87
C ASP A 205 5.99 2.08 -13.78
N ALA A 206 5.80 0.78 -13.98
CA ALA A 206 4.77 0.25 -14.87
C ALA A 206 3.45 0.03 -14.13
N ILE A 207 2.37 0.66 -14.61
CA ILE A 207 1.01 0.51 -14.05
C ILE A 207 0.58 -0.96 -14.00
N ARG A 208 0.85 -1.72 -15.08
CA ARG A 208 0.50 -3.15 -15.15
C ARG A 208 1.26 -4.00 -14.12
N ALA A 209 2.53 -3.68 -13.87
CA ALA A 209 3.34 -4.36 -12.87
C ALA A 209 2.82 -4.09 -11.45
N VAL A 210 2.58 -2.82 -11.13
CA VAL A 210 2.05 -2.42 -9.82
C VAL A 210 0.66 -3.01 -9.60
N LYS A 211 -0.24 -2.95 -10.58
CA LYS A 211 -1.58 -3.53 -10.48
C LYS A 211 -1.54 -5.04 -10.27
N LEU A 212 -0.68 -5.75 -10.99
CA LEU A 212 -0.53 -7.20 -10.84
C LEU A 212 -0.07 -7.58 -9.42
N ILE A 213 0.96 -6.90 -8.90
CA ILE A 213 1.50 -7.20 -7.57
C ILE A 213 0.53 -6.76 -6.47
N ALA A 214 -0.04 -5.55 -6.58
CA ALA A 214 -1.03 -5.05 -5.62
C ALA A 214 -2.29 -5.94 -5.61
N GLY A 215 -2.74 -6.39 -6.78
CA GLY A 215 -3.86 -7.33 -6.91
C GLY A 215 -3.57 -8.66 -6.23
N ALA A 216 -2.38 -9.24 -6.44
CA ALA A 216 -1.95 -10.45 -5.75
C ALA A 216 -1.93 -10.27 -4.22
N MET A 217 -1.48 -9.11 -3.70
CA MET A 217 -1.53 -8.84 -2.26
C MET A 217 -2.97 -8.67 -1.76
N ALA A 218 -3.86 -8.05 -2.53
CA ALA A 218 -5.26 -7.93 -2.17
C ALA A 218 -5.98 -9.29 -2.18
N ASP A 219 -5.63 -10.18 -3.12
CA ASP A 219 -6.12 -11.57 -3.14
C ASP A 219 -5.66 -12.34 -1.91
N ALA A 220 -4.39 -12.19 -1.49
CA ALA A 220 -3.88 -12.79 -0.25
C ALA A 220 -4.69 -12.36 0.98
N VAL A 221 -5.07 -11.08 1.05
CA VAL A 221 -5.91 -10.55 2.14
C VAL A 221 -7.30 -11.18 2.14
N LEU A 222 -7.92 -11.28 0.95
CA LEU A 222 -9.25 -11.87 0.81
C LEU A 222 -9.25 -13.36 1.16
N GLU A 223 -8.25 -14.11 0.70
CA GLU A 223 -8.09 -15.53 1.04
C GLU A 223 -7.88 -15.74 2.54
N GLY A 224 -7.04 -14.93 3.19
CA GLY A 224 -6.82 -15.02 4.63
C GLY A 224 -8.11 -14.78 5.44
N ARG A 225 -8.93 -13.81 5.04
CA ARG A 225 -10.23 -13.51 5.69
C ARG A 225 -11.32 -14.53 5.40
N GLN A 226 -11.30 -15.16 4.22
CA GLN A 226 -12.25 -16.23 3.90
C GLN A 226 -11.99 -17.49 4.74
N GLY A 227 -10.72 -17.77 5.08
CA GLY A 227 -10.38 -18.83 6.02
C GLY A 227 -11.06 -18.65 7.39
N GLU A 228 -11.02 -17.43 7.95
CA GLU A 228 -11.71 -17.09 9.20
C GLU A 228 -13.23 -17.32 9.12
N GLN A 229 -13.89 -16.90 8.04
CA GLN A 229 -15.35 -17.06 7.90
C GLN A 229 -15.79 -18.53 7.84
N VAL A 230 -14.95 -19.41 7.29
CA VAL A 230 -15.24 -20.85 7.23
C VAL A 230 -14.97 -21.52 8.59
N GLU A 231 -13.98 -21.06 9.35
CA GLU A 231 -13.71 -21.56 10.71
C GLU A 231 -14.79 -21.10 11.71
N GLU A 232 -15.20 -19.83 11.68
CA GLU A 232 -16.28 -19.30 12.54
C GLU A 232 -17.62 -20.02 12.28
N THR A 233 -17.96 -20.27 11.01
CA THR A 233 -19.20 -20.98 10.66
C THR A 233 -19.14 -22.48 10.97
N ALA A 234 -17.96 -23.09 11.05
CA ALA A 234 -17.79 -24.47 11.50
C ALA A 234 -17.91 -24.60 13.03
N GLU A 235 -17.34 -23.65 13.79
CA GLU A 235 -17.48 -23.63 15.25
C GLU A 235 -18.93 -23.33 15.69
N GLU A 236 -19.66 -22.44 15.00
CA GLU A 236 -21.09 -22.20 15.27
C GLU A 236 -21.99 -23.40 14.92
N ALA A 237 -21.57 -24.29 14.01
CA ALA A 237 -22.32 -25.48 13.65
C ALA A 237 -22.07 -26.67 14.60
N GLU A 238 -20.97 -26.65 15.37
CA GLU A 238 -20.62 -27.68 16.36
C GLU A 238 -21.05 -27.33 17.80
N ALA A 239 -21.54 -26.12 18.06
CA ALA A 239 -22.07 -25.65 19.36
C ALA A 239 -23.60 -25.79 19.49
#